data_AF-A0A832S928-F1
#
_entry.id   AF-A0A832S928-F1
#
_cell.length_a   1.000
_cell.length_b   1.000
_cell.length_c   1.000
_cell.angle_alpha   90.00
_cell.angle_beta   90.00
_cell.angle_gamma   90.00
#
_symmetry.space_group_name_H-M   'P 1'
#
loop_
_entity.id
_entity.type
_entity.pdbx_description
1 polymer ?
#
loop_
_entity_poly.entity_id
_entity_poly.type
_entity_poly.pdbx_seq_one_letter_code
_entity_poly.pdbx_strand_id
1 'polypeptide(L)'
;MIIGSCVGCIGQESTGNSSKTSNDSTDASVSEDVGNLSINFSAIPVLPPYNESESEWLKTNASHVAQIALNDSRAKQMTREGATIVGVVYSCHPTPEGYAGSGCAPALRIRSENRIVDFLVDEEEGIVVETVTEITSNSKFPGEWFQI
;
A
#
# COMPACT_ATOMS: atom_id res chain seq x y z
N MET A 1 -53.41 8.72 19.10
CA MET A 1 -53.71 9.98 18.39
C MET A 1 -53.39 9.76 16.91
N ILE A 2 -54.43 9.73 16.10
CA ILE A 2 -54.58 9.76 14.62
C ILE A 2 -53.43 9.19 13.73
N ILE A 3 -53.71 7.98 13.22
CA ILE A 3 -53.42 7.39 11.89
C ILE A 3 -53.15 8.35 10.73
N GLY A 4 -52.25 7.98 9.81
CA GLY A 4 -52.22 8.58 8.47
C GLY A 4 -51.11 8.07 7.55
N SER A 5 -51.36 6.99 6.83
CA SER A 5 -50.67 6.70 5.56
C SER A 5 -50.93 7.82 4.55
N CYS A 6 -49.99 8.07 3.65
CA CYS A 6 -50.18 8.07 2.18
C CYS A 6 -49.09 8.87 1.45
N VAL A 7 -48.59 8.26 0.36
CA VAL A 7 -48.41 8.83 -1.01
C VAL A 7 -47.48 10.06 -1.08
N GLY A 8 -46.29 9.97 -1.68
CA GLY A 8 -46.11 9.80 -3.13
C GLY A 8 -46.19 11.17 -3.84
N CYS A 9 -45.30 11.38 -4.82
CA CYS A 9 -45.21 12.48 -5.82
C CYS A 9 -43.92 13.30 -5.67
N ILE A 10 -42.94 13.09 -6.55
CA ILE A 10 -42.78 13.66 -7.91
C ILE A 10 -42.33 15.12 -7.83
N GLY A 11 -41.13 15.37 -8.36
CA GLY A 11 -40.39 16.61 -8.23
C GLY A 11 -40.96 17.78 -9.03
N GLN A 12 -40.40 18.96 -8.73
CA GLN A 12 -40.42 20.12 -9.61
C GLN A 12 -39.10 20.89 -9.44
N GLU A 13 -38.36 20.94 -10.54
CA GLU A 13 -37.41 22.01 -10.83
C GLU A 13 -38.17 23.32 -11.06
N SER A 14 -37.77 24.42 -10.41
CA SER A 14 -38.01 25.76 -10.96
C SER A 14 -37.16 26.83 -10.26
N THR A 15 -36.51 27.61 -11.11
CA THR A 15 -35.54 28.69 -10.88
C THR A 15 -36.15 29.92 -10.20
N GLY A 16 -35.45 30.53 -9.23
CA GLY A 16 -35.89 31.80 -8.60
C GLY A 16 -34.91 32.40 -7.59
N ASN A 17 -33.99 33.22 -8.09
CA ASN A 17 -33.11 34.26 -7.52
C ASN A 17 -33.09 34.56 -5.99
N SER A 18 -31.87 34.41 -5.43
CA SER A 18 -31.12 35.28 -4.50
C SER A 18 -31.77 35.85 -3.22
N SER A 19 -31.24 35.43 -2.06
CA SER A 19 -30.89 36.28 -0.89
C SER A 19 -30.01 35.50 0.10
N LYS A 20 -28.86 36.06 0.48
CA LYS A 20 -27.91 35.51 1.48
C LYS A 20 -28.49 35.60 2.90
N THR A 21 -28.30 34.56 3.72
CA THR A 21 -27.56 34.62 5.01
C THR A 21 -27.35 33.21 5.57
N SER A 22 -26.17 33.04 6.16
CA SER A 22 -25.45 31.87 6.67
C SER A 22 -26.17 30.97 7.69
N ASN A 23 -25.77 29.69 7.70
CA ASN A 23 -25.13 28.96 8.81
C ASN A 23 -25.05 27.47 8.41
N ASP A 24 -23.87 26.99 8.03
CA ASP A 24 -22.93 26.30 8.93
C ASP A 24 -23.23 24.79 8.98
N SER A 25 -22.48 24.02 8.20
CA SER A 25 -22.12 22.63 8.45
C SER A 25 -20.99 22.34 7.49
N THR A 26 -19.79 22.34 8.04
CA THR A 26 -18.53 21.96 7.42
C THR A 26 -18.68 20.61 6.70
N ASP A 27 -18.88 20.65 5.38
CA ASP A 27 -18.30 19.62 4.54
C ASP A 27 -16.81 19.70 4.80
N ALA A 28 -16.33 18.83 5.69
CA ALA A 28 -14.94 18.44 5.75
C ALA A 28 -14.65 17.80 4.40
N SER A 29 -14.41 18.65 3.40
CA SER A 29 -13.51 18.35 2.30
C SER A 29 -12.24 17.94 3.00
N VAL A 30 -12.08 16.63 3.22
CA VAL A 30 -10.81 16.03 3.55
C VAL A 30 -9.95 16.42 2.37
N SER A 31 -9.24 17.54 2.55
CA SER A 31 -8.15 17.90 1.69
C SER A 31 -7.26 16.69 1.80
N GLU A 32 -7.20 15.89 0.74
CA GLU A 32 -6.07 14.99 0.51
C GLU A 32 -4.86 15.89 0.25
N ASP A 33 -4.50 16.73 1.24
CA ASP A 33 -3.15 17.22 1.45
C ASP A 33 -2.36 16.02 1.96
N VAL A 34 -2.28 15.02 1.09
CA VAL A 34 -1.38 13.90 1.23
C VAL A 34 -0.03 14.56 1.13
N GLY A 35 0.64 14.70 2.26
CA GLY A 35 2.05 15.06 2.32
C GLY A 35 2.78 14.26 1.25
N ASN A 36 3.10 14.92 0.15
CA ASN A 36 3.78 14.30 -0.97
C ASN A 36 5.20 14.09 -0.49
N LEU A 37 5.45 12.95 0.15
CA LEU A 37 6.79 12.53 0.52
C LEU A 37 7.57 12.53 -0.78
N SER A 38 8.47 13.50 -0.95
CA SER A 38 9.29 13.62 -2.17
C SER A 38 10.32 12.50 -2.15
N ILE A 39 9.90 11.32 -2.58
CA ILE A 39 10.73 10.13 -2.61
C ILE A 39 11.71 10.26 -3.77
N ASN A 40 13.00 10.26 -3.46
CA ASN A 40 14.05 10.18 -4.47
C ASN A 40 14.25 8.73 -4.88
N PHE A 41 13.53 8.29 -5.91
CA PHE A 41 13.58 6.91 -6.40
C PHE A 41 14.98 6.46 -6.84
N SER A 42 15.78 7.38 -7.40
CA SER A 42 17.15 7.08 -7.85
C SER A 42 18.13 6.79 -6.71
N ALA A 43 17.77 7.13 -5.46
CA ALA A 43 18.57 6.84 -4.27
C ALA A 43 18.19 5.50 -3.61
N ILE A 44 17.15 4.81 -4.12
CA ILE A 44 16.70 3.53 -3.55
C ILE A 44 17.71 2.45 -3.95
N PRO A 45 18.41 1.82 -2.98
CA PRO A 45 19.41 0.83 -3.29
C PRO A 45 18.78 -0.51 -3.68
N VAL A 46 19.52 -1.31 -4.45
CA VAL A 46 19.29 -2.74 -4.58
C VAL A 46 19.98 -3.45 -3.41
N LEU A 47 19.28 -4.35 -2.74
CA LEU A 47 19.75 -5.06 -1.55
C LEU A 47 20.19 -6.50 -1.89
N PRO A 48 21.13 -7.08 -1.13
CA PRO A 48 21.58 -8.46 -1.33
C PRO A 48 20.47 -9.50 -1.05
N PRO A 49 20.57 -10.74 -1.60
CA PRO A 49 21.68 -11.34 -2.34
C PRO A 49 21.64 -10.94 -3.83
N TYR A 50 22.31 -9.85 -4.15
CA TYR A 50 22.37 -9.27 -5.48
C TYR A 50 23.78 -9.52 -5.97
N ASN A 51 23.89 -10.37 -6.98
CA ASN A 51 25.12 -10.48 -7.74
C ASN A 51 25.02 -9.47 -8.89
N GLU A 52 25.83 -8.41 -8.86
CA GLU A 52 25.94 -7.43 -9.97
C GLU A 52 26.24 -8.08 -11.33
N SER A 53 26.72 -9.32 -11.31
CA SER A 53 27.02 -10.11 -12.51
C SER A 53 25.80 -10.85 -13.08
N GLU A 54 24.68 -10.97 -12.33
CA GLU A 54 23.47 -11.70 -12.71
C GLU A 54 22.21 -10.82 -12.60
N SER A 55 22.23 -9.69 -13.30
CA SER A 55 21.15 -8.68 -13.30
C SER A 55 19.86 -9.11 -14.01
N GLU A 56 19.69 -10.38 -14.41
CA GLU A 56 18.55 -10.82 -15.23
C GLU A 56 17.18 -10.76 -14.50
N TRP A 57 17.16 -10.67 -13.17
CA TRP A 57 15.92 -10.61 -12.40
C TRP A 57 15.27 -9.21 -12.36
N LEU A 58 16.03 -8.15 -12.67
CA LEU A 58 15.52 -6.79 -12.86
C LEU A 58 15.50 -6.48 -14.34
N LYS A 59 14.31 -6.34 -14.94
CA LYS A 59 14.18 -6.01 -16.36
C LYS A 59 14.58 -4.57 -16.63
N THR A 60 14.28 -3.67 -15.69
CA THR A 60 14.50 -2.23 -15.85
C THR A 60 15.54 -1.70 -14.86
N ASN A 61 15.11 -1.24 -13.68
CA ASN A 61 15.96 -0.74 -12.60
C ASN A 61 15.18 -0.62 -11.30
N ALA A 62 15.89 -0.42 -10.18
CA ALA A 62 15.30 -0.27 -8.86
C ALA A 62 14.29 0.89 -8.75
N SER A 63 14.57 2.03 -9.41
CA SER A 63 13.67 3.19 -9.40
C SER A 63 12.31 2.86 -10.02
N HIS A 64 12.30 2.08 -11.10
CA HIS A 64 11.08 1.68 -11.79
C HIS A 64 10.23 0.74 -10.93
N VAL A 65 10.86 -0.29 -10.34
CA VAL A 65 10.20 -1.20 -9.39
C VAL A 65 9.63 -0.42 -8.20
N ALA A 66 10.40 0.50 -7.64
CA ALA A 66 9.95 1.32 -6.53
C ALA A 66 8.78 2.24 -6.90
N GLN A 67 8.76 2.81 -8.11
CA GLN A 67 7.63 3.60 -8.60
C GLN A 67 6.35 2.76 -8.73
N ILE A 68 6.44 1.55 -9.28
CA ILE A 68 5.31 0.64 -9.39
C ILE A 68 4.80 0.28 -7.99
N ALA A 69 5.69 -0.17 -7.10
CA ALA A 69 5.30 -0.55 -5.76
C ALA A 69 4.68 0.62 -4.97
N LEU A 70 5.26 1.82 -5.07
CA LEU A 70 4.72 3.02 -4.40
C LEU A 70 3.51 3.62 -5.10
N ASN A 71 3.07 3.09 -6.24
CA ASN A 71 1.75 3.40 -6.79
C ASN A 71 0.62 2.60 -6.12
N ASP A 72 0.94 1.44 -5.55
CA ASP A 72 0.01 0.61 -4.76
C ASP A 72 -0.43 1.34 -3.48
N SER A 73 -1.74 1.30 -3.20
CA SER A 73 -2.33 2.01 -2.07
C SER A 73 -1.80 1.52 -0.71
N ARG A 74 -1.46 0.24 -0.60
CA ARG A 74 -0.94 -0.38 0.64
C ARG A 74 0.48 0.12 0.93
N ALA A 75 1.34 0.19 -0.08
CA ALA A 75 2.70 0.73 0.06
C ALA A 75 2.68 2.25 0.36
N LYS A 76 1.80 3.01 -0.32
CA LYS A 76 1.57 4.44 0.00
C LYS A 76 1.12 4.63 1.44
N GLN A 77 0.20 3.80 1.91
CA GLN A 77 -0.28 3.88 3.27
C GLN A 77 0.85 3.63 4.27
N MET A 78 1.65 2.56 4.09
CA MET A 78 2.77 2.27 4.99
C MET A 78 3.77 3.43 5.06
N THR A 79 4.13 4.02 3.93
CA THR A 79 5.07 5.15 3.89
C THR A 79 4.50 6.42 4.55
N ARG A 80 3.19 6.68 4.40
CA ARG A 80 2.50 7.77 5.11
C ARG A 80 2.45 7.55 6.63
N GLU A 81 2.35 6.29 7.06
CA GLU A 81 2.41 5.88 8.47
C GLU A 81 3.83 5.95 9.05
N GLY A 82 4.83 6.38 8.26
CA GLY A 82 6.21 6.54 8.71
C GLY A 82 7.09 5.30 8.52
N ALA A 83 6.62 4.29 7.77
CA ALA A 83 7.44 3.15 7.43
C ALA A 83 8.61 3.57 6.51
N THR A 84 9.76 2.90 6.69
CA THR A 84 10.99 3.20 5.97
C THR A 84 11.10 2.33 4.72
N ILE A 85 11.35 2.96 3.57
CA ILE A 85 11.74 2.24 2.34
C ILE A 85 13.18 1.75 2.53
N VAL A 86 13.38 0.44 2.51
CA VAL A 86 14.70 -0.17 2.73
C VAL A 86 15.47 -0.29 1.41
N GLY A 87 14.79 -0.69 0.35
CA GLY A 87 15.42 -0.92 -0.96
C GLY A 87 14.63 -1.92 -1.81
N VAL A 88 15.17 -2.22 -2.99
CA VAL A 88 14.64 -3.25 -3.89
C VAL A 88 15.36 -4.57 -3.66
N VAL A 89 14.61 -5.65 -3.52
CA VAL A 89 15.11 -7.02 -3.27
C VAL A 89 14.55 -7.96 -4.33
N TYR A 90 15.19 -9.10 -4.50
CA TYR A 90 14.54 -10.25 -5.11
C TYR A 90 13.86 -11.06 -4.00
N SER A 91 12.53 -11.15 -4.04
CA SER A 91 11.75 -11.82 -2.99
C SER A 91 10.96 -12.97 -3.60
N CYS A 92 10.92 -14.08 -2.88
CA CYS A 92 10.16 -15.25 -3.26
C CYS A 92 8.94 -15.40 -2.36
N HIS A 93 7.76 -15.51 -2.97
CA HIS A 93 6.58 -15.89 -2.23
C HIS A 93 6.72 -17.35 -1.77
N PRO A 94 6.33 -17.70 -0.52
CA PRO A 94 6.24 -19.08 -0.08
C PRO A 94 5.11 -19.77 -0.84
N THR A 95 5.43 -20.24 -2.03
CA THR A 95 4.47 -20.85 -2.95
C THR A 95 4.38 -22.35 -2.63
N PRO A 96 3.18 -22.88 -2.33
CA PRO A 96 2.98 -24.32 -2.20
C PRO A 96 3.37 -25.06 -3.48
N GLU A 97 3.82 -26.31 -3.34
CA GLU A 97 4.19 -27.16 -4.48
C GLU A 97 3.00 -27.24 -5.47
N GLY A 98 3.23 -26.88 -6.75
CA GLY A 98 2.23 -26.96 -7.82
C GLY A 98 1.51 -25.67 -8.23
N TYR A 99 1.84 -24.51 -7.64
CA TYR A 99 1.29 -23.23 -8.09
C TYR A 99 2.02 -22.69 -9.33
N ALA A 100 1.28 -22.16 -10.31
CA ALA A 100 1.80 -21.73 -11.61
C ALA A 100 2.35 -20.28 -11.65
N GLY A 101 2.35 -19.57 -10.53
CA GLY A 101 2.88 -18.20 -10.45
C GLY A 101 4.41 -18.15 -10.44
N SER A 102 4.98 -17.02 -10.86
CA SER A 102 6.38 -16.71 -10.63
C SER A 102 6.60 -16.66 -9.12
N GLY A 103 7.11 -17.76 -8.56
CA GLY A 103 7.35 -17.87 -7.12
C GLY A 103 8.33 -16.83 -6.58
N CYS A 104 9.02 -16.09 -7.46
CA CYS A 104 9.91 -15.00 -7.12
C CYS A 104 9.76 -13.84 -8.10
N ALA A 105 9.90 -12.61 -7.60
CA ALA A 105 9.81 -11.39 -8.37
C ALA A 105 10.67 -10.28 -7.74
N PRO A 106 11.04 -9.25 -8.51
CA PRO A 106 11.57 -8.03 -7.92
C PRO A 106 10.54 -7.41 -6.98
N ALA A 107 10.98 -6.92 -5.83
CA ALA A 107 10.08 -6.39 -4.81
C ALA A 107 10.63 -5.15 -4.12
N LEU A 108 9.75 -4.21 -3.78
CA LEU A 108 10.11 -3.10 -2.89
C LEU A 108 9.95 -3.52 -1.43
N ARG A 109 11.04 -3.46 -0.67
CA ARG A 109 11.05 -3.77 0.76
C ARG A 109 10.76 -2.53 1.59
N ILE A 110 9.69 -2.56 2.37
CA ILE A 110 9.30 -1.51 3.31
C ILE A 110 9.32 -2.09 4.74
N ARG A 111 10.00 -1.40 5.65
CA ARG A 111 10.08 -1.77 7.06
C ARG A 111 9.25 -0.82 7.91
N SER A 112 8.35 -1.39 8.71
CA SER A 112 7.72 -0.71 9.85
C SER A 112 8.26 -1.28 11.16
N GLU A 113 7.81 -0.78 12.30
CA GLU A 113 8.38 -1.10 13.62
C GLU A 113 8.51 -2.59 13.92
N ASN A 114 7.52 -3.41 13.54
CA ASN A 114 7.45 -4.83 13.90
C ASN A 114 7.35 -5.79 12.70
N ARG A 115 7.42 -5.27 11.47
CA ARG A 115 7.28 -6.09 10.26
C ARG A 115 8.04 -5.49 9.09
N ILE A 116 8.51 -6.38 8.22
CA ILE A 116 9.07 -6.09 6.91
C ILE A 116 8.07 -6.63 5.88
N VAL A 117 7.73 -5.81 4.90
CA VAL A 117 6.82 -6.18 3.81
C VAL A 117 7.55 -5.97 2.50
N ASP A 118 7.59 -7.02 1.68
CA ASP A 118 8.07 -7.00 0.31
C ASP A 118 6.87 -6.93 -0.63
N PHE A 119 6.81 -5.88 -1.44
CA PHE A 119 5.78 -5.70 -2.48
C PHE A 119 6.31 -6.24 -3.79
N LEU A 120 5.90 -7.45 -4.18
CA LEU A 120 6.35 -8.13 -5.39
C LEU A 120 5.74 -7.45 -6.62
N VAL A 121 6.59 -7.05 -7.55
CA VAL A 121 6.23 -6.27 -8.73
C VAL A 121 6.36 -7.14 -9.97
N ASP A 122 5.34 -7.09 -10.82
CA ASP A 122 5.46 -7.45 -12.22
C ASP A 122 5.81 -6.20 -13.01
N GLU A 123 7.04 -6.14 -13.52
CA GLU A 123 7.52 -5.01 -14.32
C GLU A 123 6.84 -4.92 -15.70
N GLU A 124 6.32 -6.01 -16.26
CA GLU A 124 5.65 -5.99 -17.57
C GLU A 124 4.22 -5.45 -17.45
N GLU A 125 3.49 -5.93 -16.45
CA GLU A 125 2.11 -5.50 -16.18
C GLU A 125 2.06 -4.17 -15.42
N GLY A 126 3.17 -3.74 -14.81
CA GLY A 126 3.28 -2.47 -14.08
C GLY A 126 2.45 -2.44 -12.80
N ILE A 127 2.28 -3.60 -12.15
CA ILE A 127 1.46 -3.75 -10.94
C ILE A 127 2.19 -4.52 -9.83
N VAL A 128 1.72 -4.36 -8.60
CA VAL A 128 2.10 -5.24 -7.49
C VAL A 128 1.25 -6.51 -7.55
N VAL A 129 1.89 -7.65 -7.76
CA VAL A 129 1.22 -8.95 -7.86
C VAL A 129 0.93 -9.56 -6.49
N GLU A 130 1.83 -9.41 -5.52
CA GLU A 130 1.70 -10.03 -4.21
C GLU A 130 2.52 -9.30 -3.14
N THR A 131 2.30 -9.65 -1.88
CA THR A 131 3.06 -9.11 -0.74
C THR A 131 3.56 -10.22 0.16
N VAL A 132 4.86 -10.26 0.44
CA VAL A 132 5.45 -11.17 1.42
C VAL A 132 5.68 -10.39 2.71
N THR A 133 5.14 -10.87 3.83
CA THR A 133 5.28 -10.21 5.13
C THR A 133 6.10 -11.08 6.08
N GLU A 134 7.17 -10.49 6.61
CA GLU A 134 7.95 -11.05 7.71
C GLU A 134 7.68 -10.26 8.98
N ILE A 135 7.25 -10.94 10.04
CA ILE A 135 7.03 -10.34 11.36
C ILE A 135 8.33 -10.47 12.14
N THR A 136 9.04 -9.35 12.32
CA THR A 136 10.23 -9.29 13.17
C THR A 136 9.78 -9.24 14.63
N SER A 137 9.48 -10.39 15.20
CA SER A 137 9.16 -10.51 16.62
C SER A 137 10.43 -10.30 17.45
N ASN A 138 10.62 -9.10 18.00
CA ASN A 138 11.42 -8.94 19.23
C ASN A 138 10.57 -9.30 20.46
N SER A 139 9.75 -10.34 20.37
CA SER A 139 9.12 -10.93 21.53
C SER A 139 10.17 -11.81 22.21
N LYS A 140 10.80 -11.27 23.23
CA LYS A 140 11.22 -12.06 24.39
C LYS A 140 9.98 -12.87 24.79
N PHE A 141 9.87 -14.12 24.33
CA PHE A 141 8.80 -15.02 24.71
C PHE A 141 8.80 -15.09 26.24
N PRO A 142 7.77 -14.58 26.94
CA PRO A 142 7.69 -14.77 28.38
C PRO A 142 7.23 -16.21 28.61
N GLY A 143 8.20 -17.11 28.76
CA GLY A 143 8.06 -18.39 29.45
C GLY A 143 7.21 -19.46 28.76
N GLU A 144 7.89 -20.38 28.08
CA GLU A 144 7.47 -21.78 28.11
C GLU A 144 8.61 -22.61 28.68
N TRP A 145 8.58 -22.79 30.01
CA TRP A 145 9.29 -23.88 30.66
C TRP A 145 8.46 -25.13 30.46
N PHE A 146 8.79 -25.94 29.45
CA PHE A 146 8.40 -27.34 29.47
C PHE A 146 9.32 -28.06 30.45
N GLN A 147 8.83 -28.29 31.67
CA GLN A 147 9.36 -29.34 32.53
C GLN A 147 9.01 -30.69 31.88
N ILE A 148 10.03 -31.51 31.64
CA ILE A 148 9.92 -32.96 31.48
C ILE A 148 10.50 -33.60 32.72
#